data_AF-A0A6I7X483-F1
#
_entry.id   AF-A0A6I7X483-F1
#
_cell.length_a   1.000
_cell.length_b   1.000
_cell.length_c   1.000
_cell.angle_alpha   90.00
_cell.angle_beta   90.00
_cell.angle_gamma   90.00
#
_symmetry.space_group_name_H-M   'P 1'
#
loop_
_entity.id
_entity.type
_entity.pdbx_description
1 polymer ?
#
loop_
_entity_poly.entity_id
_entity_poly.type
_entity_poly.pdbx_seq_one_letter_code
_entity_poly.pdbx_strand_id
1 'polypeptide(L)'
;AKFLGKGSVSFNEAEFGECSVEFNSVQFGDGDISFFKTKFGKGAVKFNRAQFGDGYVEFNGAQFGDGHVEFSHAKFGNGDLEFKGAKFGNGTLNFEHCEFKGYVSFQSMTDSKTLSKFSLRHSSFDKSLDISDNTFNCIPDLTNTKLTNQVSLDRMEISDNYPPKGDFDKSDGERLCRLKELAEANKSYQQALDLHVIEMQANRERLPSEFYKKLDYAFYKIASYGQSITLPLKYLGYLTLLFTYIYASMSIVQHTP
;
A
#
# COMPACT_ATOMS: atom_id res chain seq x y z
N ALA A 1 22.35 -21.86 3.94
CA ALA A 1 22.10 -23.31 3.81
C ALA A 1 21.70 -23.63 2.37
N LYS A 2 21.82 -24.89 1.92
CA LYS A 2 21.35 -25.32 0.60
C LYS A 2 20.49 -26.57 0.77
N PHE A 3 19.25 -26.51 0.31
CA PHE A 3 18.42 -27.69 0.15
C PHE A 3 18.80 -28.32 -1.20
N LEU A 4 19.29 -29.56 -1.15
CA LEU A 4 19.77 -30.28 -2.33
C LEU A 4 18.66 -31.20 -2.85
N GLY A 5 18.26 -31.03 -4.11
CA GLY A 5 17.32 -31.90 -4.80
C GLY A 5 16.21 -31.14 -5.53
N LYS A 6 15.42 -31.87 -6.31
CA LYS A 6 14.18 -31.38 -6.96
C LYS A 6 12.94 -31.56 -6.08
N GLY A 7 13.12 -32.00 -4.84
CA GLY A 7 12.03 -32.26 -3.91
C GLY A 7 11.50 -30.96 -3.34
N SER A 8 10.21 -30.94 -3.01
CA SER A 8 9.56 -29.81 -2.35
C SER A 8 10.14 -29.59 -0.94
N VAL A 9 10.24 -28.34 -0.51
CA VAL A 9 10.62 -27.95 0.84
C VAL A 9 9.36 -27.45 1.56
N SER A 10 9.03 -28.04 2.71
CA SER A 10 7.83 -27.64 3.46
C SER A 10 8.14 -27.33 4.91
N PHE A 11 7.57 -26.22 5.37
CA PHE A 11 7.52 -25.77 6.76
C PHE A 11 6.07 -25.59 7.22
N ASN A 12 5.14 -26.31 6.58
CA ASN A 12 3.71 -26.11 6.78
C ASN A 12 3.34 -26.31 8.26
N GLU A 13 2.58 -25.37 8.79
CA GLU A 13 2.13 -25.36 10.20
C GLU A 13 3.27 -25.39 11.24
N ALA A 14 4.52 -25.15 10.83
CA ALA A 14 5.65 -25.06 11.75
C ALA A 14 5.53 -23.83 12.66
N GLU A 15 6.10 -23.92 13.86
CA GLU A 15 6.14 -22.84 14.86
C GLU A 15 7.59 -22.57 15.27
N PHE A 16 8.12 -21.40 14.93
CA PHE A 16 9.54 -21.04 15.14
C PHE A 16 9.82 -20.35 16.49
N GLY A 17 8.79 -20.09 17.29
CA GLY A 17 8.89 -19.37 18.58
C GLY A 17 9.12 -17.87 18.42
N GLU A 18 9.30 -17.14 19.53
CA GLU A 18 9.39 -15.67 19.56
C GLU A 18 10.78 -15.10 19.15
N CYS A 19 11.56 -15.90 18.42
CA CYS A 19 12.95 -15.63 18.05
C CYS A 19 13.05 -15.01 16.65
N SER A 20 14.21 -14.46 16.29
CA SER A 20 14.48 -14.17 14.88
C SER A 20 14.65 -15.45 14.08
N VAL A 21 14.04 -15.52 12.89
CA VAL A 21 14.13 -16.64 11.95
C VAL A 21 14.91 -16.20 10.72
N GLU A 22 15.99 -16.91 10.37
CA GLU A 22 16.89 -16.50 9.29
C GLU A 22 17.08 -17.59 8.23
N PHE A 23 16.68 -17.25 7.00
CA PHE A 23 16.90 -17.97 5.75
C PHE A 23 17.75 -17.15 4.76
N ASN A 24 18.59 -16.25 5.28
CA ASN A 24 19.45 -15.40 4.46
C ASN A 24 20.37 -16.24 3.56
N SER A 25 20.45 -15.87 2.27
CA SER A 25 21.27 -16.53 1.25
C SER A 25 21.03 -18.04 1.12
N VAL A 26 19.86 -18.53 1.55
CA VAL A 26 19.48 -19.94 1.38
C VAL A 26 19.18 -20.21 -0.08
N GLN A 27 19.65 -21.36 -0.58
CA GLN A 27 19.24 -21.91 -1.87
C GLN A 27 18.23 -23.03 -1.61
N PHE A 28 16.96 -22.80 -1.92
CA PHE A 28 15.89 -23.76 -1.64
C PHE A 28 15.77 -24.88 -2.71
N GLY A 29 16.31 -24.66 -3.91
CA GLY A 29 16.17 -25.60 -5.04
C GLY A 29 14.94 -25.28 -5.90
N ASP A 30 14.68 -26.12 -6.91
CA ASP A 30 13.65 -25.85 -7.93
C ASP A 30 12.29 -26.52 -7.64
N GLY A 31 12.17 -27.24 -6.52
CA GLY A 31 10.89 -27.80 -6.08
C GLY A 31 10.02 -26.76 -5.38
N ASP A 32 8.75 -27.08 -5.16
CA ASP A 32 7.83 -26.18 -4.46
C ASP A 32 8.26 -25.92 -3.02
N ILE A 33 8.07 -24.69 -2.54
CA ILE A 33 8.46 -24.23 -1.22
C ILE A 33 7.21 -23.73 -0.50
N SER A 34 6.78 -24.39 0.57
CA SER A 34 5.57 -24.00 1.28
C SER A 34 5.85 -23.68 2.75
N PHE A 35 5.35 -22.52 3.18
CA PHE A 35 5.24 -22.02 4.54
C PHE A 35 3.75 -21.84 4.91
N PHE A 36 2.89 -22.74 4.39
CA PHE A 36 1.46 -22.66 4.61
C PHE A 36 1.14 -22.69 6.10
N LYS A 37 0.41 -21.68 6.59
CA LYS A 37 0.04 -21.52 8.02
C LYS A 37 1.21 -21.58 9.01
N THR A 38 2.44 -21.36 8.56
CA THR A 38 3.61 -21.28 9.44
C THR A 38 3.48 -20.10 10.40
N LYS A 39 3.87 -20.28 11.67
CA LYS A 39 3.98 -19.23 12.66
C LYS A 39 5.45 -18.90 12.92
N PHE A 40 5.88 -17.72 12.50
CA PHE A 40 7.25 -17.27 12.68
C PHE A 40 7.51 -16.58 14.03
N GLY A 41 6.46 -16.23 14.79
CA GLY A 41 6.57 -15.49 16.06
C GLY A 41 6.78 -13.99 15.86
N LYS A 42 7.13 -13.25 16.93
CA LYS A 42 7.30 -11.78 16.88
C LYS A 42 8.69 -11.30 16.46
N GLY A 43 9.66 -12.19 16.30
CA GLY A 43 11.00 -11.84 15.86
C GLY A 43 11.07 -11.45 14.38
N ALA A 44 12.23 -10.95 13.95
CA ALA A 44 12.46 -10.65 12.54
C ALA A 44 12.58 -11.94 11.71
N VAL A 45 12.00 -11.95 10.52
CA VAL A 45 12.01 -13.07 9.57
C VAL A 45 12.74 -12.64 8.32
N LYS A 46 13.90 -13.24 8.03
CA LYS A 46 14.81 -12.77 6.98
C LYS A 46 15.07 -13.82 5.92
N PHE A 47 14.83 -13.46 4.67
CA PHE A 47 15.10 -14.21 3.44
C PHE A 47 16.01 -13.41 2.51
N ASN A 48 16.81 -12.47 3.04
CA ASN A 48 17.64 -11.60 2.21
C ASN A 48 18.60 -12.42 1.35
N ARG A 49 18.67 -12.12 0.05
CA ARG A 49 19.48 -12.84 -0.95
C ARG A 49 19.15 -14.33 -1.11
N ALA A 50 18.01 -14.81 -0.60
CA ALA A 50 17.58 -16.19 -0.80
C ALA A 50 17.25 -16.45 -2.27
N GLN A 51 17.42 -17.71 -2.69
CA GLN A 51 17.08 -18.20 -4.02
C GLN A 51 16.01 -19.27 -3.89
N PHE A 52 14.80 -18.96 -4.38
CA PHE A 52 13.61 -19.82 -4.27
C PHE A 52 13.43 -20.78 -5.46
N GLY A 53 14.30 -20.72 -6.48
CA GLY A 53 14.23 -21.59 -7.66
C GLY A 53 12.93 -21.42 -8.46
N ASP A 54 12.62 -22.40 -9.31
CA ASP A 54 11.50 -22.35 -10.26
C ASP A 54 10.17 -22.94 -9.76
N GLY A 55 10.15 -23.51 -8.55
CA GLY A 55 8.94 -24.07 -7.95
C GLY A 55 7.99 -23.00 -7.40
N TYR A 56 6.76 -23.41 -7.11
CA TYR A 56 5.76 -22.55 -6.48
C TYR A 56 6.16 -22.20 -5.04
N VAL A 57 6.00 -20.94 -4.63
CA VAL A 57 6.37 -20.45 -3.29
C VAL A 57 5.13 -19.93 -2.55
N GLU A 58 4.84 -20.55 -1.42
CA GLU A 58 3.60 -20.28 -0.69
C GLU A 58 3.85 -19.79 0.73
N PHE A 59 3.21 -18.68 1.11
CA PHE A 59 3.09 -18.18 2.48
C PHE A 59 1.62 -18.02 2.89
N ASN A 60 0.70 -18.72 2.23
CA ASN A 60 -0.72 -18.63 2.47
C ASN A 60 -1.05 -18.93 3.95
N GLY A 61 -1.78 -18.02 4.61
CA GLY A 61 -2.14 -18.11 6.02
C GLY A 61 -0.97 -18.01 7.02
N ALA A 62 0.26 -17.72 6.57
CA ALA A 62 1.42 -17.59 7.45
C ALA A 62 1.29 -16.38 8.40
N GLN A 63 1.89 -16.48 9.58
CA GLN A 63 1.85 -15.45 10.63
C GLN A 63 3.27 -14.99 10.96
N PHE A 64 3.62 -13.76 10.59
CA PHE A 64 4.96 -13.18 10.72
C PHE A 64 5.17 -12.33 12.00
N GLY A 65 4.13 -12.10 12.80
CA GLY A 65 4.21 -11.30 14.03
C GLY A 65 4.46 -9.81 13.78
N ASP A 66 5.05 -9.10 14.75
CA ASP A 66 5.30 -7.65 14.68
C ASP A 66 6.73 -7.29 14.21
N GLY A 67 7.53 -8.29 13.85
CA GLY A 67 8.93 -8.11 13.43
C GLY A 67 9.09 -7.65 11.98
N HIS A 68 10.34 -7.38 11.58
CA HIS A 68 10.67 -7.07 10.19
C HIS A 68 10.69 -8.35 9.35
N VAL A 69 9.95 -8.35 8.24
CA VAL A 69 9.98 -9.39 7.22
C VAL A 69 10.75 -8.90 6.01
N GLU A 70 11.90 -9.50 5.76
CA GLU A 70 12.88 -9.00 4.79
C GLU A 70 13.20 -10.02 3.71
N PHE A 71 12.98 -9.67 2.46
CA PHE A 71 13.31 -10.45 1.27
C PHE A 71 14.32 -9.72 0.38
N SER A 72 15.00 -8.68 0.87
CA SER A 72 15.83 -7.81 0.03
C SER A 72 16.83 -8.60 -0.81
N HIS A 73 16.90 -8.31 -2.11
CA HIS A 73 17.72 -9.03 -3.09
C HIS A 73 17.40 -10.53 -3.27
N ALA A 74 16.25 -11.02 -2.81
CA ALA A 74 15.82 -12.39 -3.07
C ALA A 74 15.47 -12.59 -4.55
N LYS A 75 15.56 -13.84 -5.00
CA LYS A 75 15.21 -14.24 -6.36
C LYS A 75 14.17 -15.34 -6.34
N PHE A 76 13.06 -15.07 -7.01
CA PHE A 76 11.96 -15.99 -7.25
C PHE A 76 11.97 -16.35 -8.73
N GLY A 77 12.10 -17.64 -9.03
CA GLY A 77 12.11 -18.15 -10.39
C GLY A 77 10.72 -18.14 -11.02
N ASN A 78 10.49 -19.07 -11.92
CA ASN A 78 9.29 -19.06 -12.77
C ASN A 78 7.99 -19.45 -12.04
N GLY A 79 8.07 -20.04 -10.86
CA GLY A 79 6.92 -20.37 -10.04
C GLY A 79 6.29 -19.15 -9.37
N ASP A 80 5.00 -19.26 -9.07
CA ASP A 80 4.23 -18.17 -8.49
C ASP A 80 4.54 -18.00 -7.00
N LEU A 81 4.32 -16.78 -6.48
CA LEU A 81 4.52 -16.41 -5.08
C LEU A 81 3.21 -15.91 -4.49
N GLU A 82 2.71 -16.56 -3.43
CA GLU A 82 1.43 -16.20 -2.81
C GLU A 82 1.49 -15.93 -1.29
N PHE A 83 0.76 -14.89 -0.86
CA PHE A 83 0.60 -14.47 0.53
C PHE A 83 -0.86 -14.38 0.99
N LYS A 84 -1.77 -15.12 0.35
CA LYS A 84 -3.20 -15.04 0.64
C LYS A 84 -3.49 -15.38 2.10
N GLY A 85 -4.19 -14.49 2.80
CA GLY A 85 -4.50 -14.64 4.22
C GLY A 85 -3.29 -14.56 5.16
N ALA A 86 -2.09 -14.26 4.66
CA ALA A 86 -0.91 -14.05 5.51
C ALA A 86 -1.11 -12.82 6.41
N LYS A 87 -0.52 -12.84 7.60
CA LYS A 87 -0.60 -11.77 8.61
C LYS A 87 0.79 -11.26 8.98
N PHE A 88 1.01 -9.97 8.77
CA PHE A 88 2.30 -9.29 9.00
C PHE A 88 2.37 -8.42 10.27
N GLY A 89 1.29 -8.39 11.06
CA GLY A 89 1.23 -7.63 12.33
C GLY A 89 1.57 -6.15 12.14
N ASN A 90 2.19 -5.53 13.15
CA ASN A 90 2.65 -4.14 13.10
C ASN A 90 4.03 -3.98 12.44
N GLY A 91 4.56 -5.07 11.88
CA GLY A 91 5.90 -5.14 11.31
C GLY A 91 6.05 -4.39 9.98
N THR A 92 7.15 -4.68 9.30
CA THR A 92 7.45 -4.15 7.96
C THR A 92 7.64 -5.28 6.98
N LEU A 93 7.21 -5.11 5.74
CA LEU A 93 7.39 -6.06 4.65
C LEU A 93 8.27 -5.45 3.56
N ASN A 94 9.44 -6.03 3.34
CA ASN A 94 10.45 -5.48 2.44
C ASN A 94 10.85 -6.49 1.35
N PHE A 95 10.58 -6.15 0.10
CA PHE A 95 10.98 -6.87 -1.10
C PHE A 95 11.86 -6.00 -2.02
N GLU A 96 12.63 -5.07 -1.47
CA GLU A 96 13.48 -4.20 -2.28
C GLU A 96 14.53 -5.01 -3.08
N HIS A 97 14.76 -4.59 -4.33
CA HIS A 97 15.73 -5.23 -5.24
C HIS A 97 15.49 -6.73 -5.53
N CYS A 98 14.24 -7.19 -5.44
CA CYS A 98 13.88 -8.57 -5.77
C CYS A 98 13.68 -8.79 -7.27
N GLU A 99 13.89 -10.03 -7.69
CA GLU A 99 13.59 -10.51 -9.05
C GLU A 99 12.46 -11.53 -8.97
N PHE A 100 11.33 -11.28 -9.62
CA PHE A 100 10.18 -12.17 -9.69
C PHE A 100 9.90 -12.57 -11.13
N LYS A 101 10.09 -13.86 -11.46
CA LYS A 101 9.79 -14.36 -12.82
C LYS A 101 8.38 -14.94 -12.97
N GLY A 102 7.80 -15.46 -11.89
CA GLY A 102 6.40 -15.91 -11.82
C GLY A 102 5.41 -14.82 -11.40
N TYR A 103 4.13 -15.19 -11.28
CA TYR A 103 3.08 -14.31 -10.75
C TYR A 103 3.28 -14.05 -9.26
N VAL A 104 2.97 -12.84 -8.80
CA VAL A 104 3.09 -12.48 -7.38
C VAL A 104 1.75 -11.98 -6.86
N SER A 105 1.24 -12.60 -5.80
CA SER A 105 -0.03 -12.20 -5.17
C SER A 105 0.12 -11.93 -3.68
N PHE A 106 -0.27 -10.72 -3.30
CA PHE A 106 -0.55 -10.28 -1.93
C PHE A 106 -2.06 -10.10 -1.71
N GLN A 107 -2.90 -10.72 -2.53
CA GLN A 107 -4.34 -10.56 -2.44
C GLN A 107 -4.90 -11.02 -1.08
N SER A 108 -5.83 -10.26 -0.51
CA SER A 108 -6.58 -10.67 0.69
C SER A 108 -5.69 -11.07 1.87
N MET A 109 -4.70 -10.24 2.23
CA MET A 109 -3.93 -10.45 3.46
C MET A 109 -4.80 -10.19 4.70
N THR A 110 -4.51 -10.93 5.77
CA THR A 110 -5.20 -10.75 7.04
C THR A 110 -4.62 -9.55 7.79
N ASP A 111 -5.49 -8.66 8.27
CA ASP A 111 -5.11 -7.46 9.03
C ASP A 111 -4.06 -6.57 8.32
N SER A 112 -4.13 -6.42 6.98
CA SER A 112 -3.19 -5.58 6.21
C SER A 112 -3.09 -4.12 6.69
N LYS A 113 -4.10 -3.63 7.41
CA LYS A 113 -4.12 -2.31 8.06
C LYS A 113 -3.16 -2.17 9.24
N THR A 114 -2.60 -3.26 9.79
CA THR A 114 -1.61 -3.14 10.86
C THR A 114 -0.20 -2.97 10.31
N LEU A 115 0.05 -3.37 9.05
CA LEU A 115 1.36 -3.30 8.43
C LEU A 115 1.86 -1.86 8.36
N SER A 116 3.04 -1.60 8.94
CA SER A 116 3.59 -0.25 9.08
C SER A 116 4.37 0.22 7.85
N LYS A 117 4.92 -0.69 7.05
CA LYS A 117 5.62 -0.40 5.79
C LYS A 117 5.54 -1.59 4.85
N PHE A 118 5.30 -1.31 3.57
CA PHE A 118 5.36 -2.30 2.49
C PHE A 118 6.16 -1.74 1.31
N SER A 119 7.29 -2.37 0.97
CA SER A 119 8.16 -1.92 -0.11
C SER A 119 8.44 -3.02 -1.12
N LEU A 120 8.24 -2.71 -2.40
CA LEU A 120 8.60 -3.52 -3.57
C LEU A 120 9.59 -2.76 -4.47
N ARG A 121 10.16 -1.67 -3.95
CA ARG A 121 10.96 -0.71 -4.72
C ARG A 121 12.19 -1.35 -5.37
N HIS A 122 12.53 -0.91 -6.58
CA HIS A 122 13.65 -1.44 -7.39
C HIS A 122 13.55 -2.90 -7.80
N SER A 123 12.38 -3.51 -7.63
CA SER A 123 12.16 -4.91 -8.00
C SER A 123 11.64 -5.04 -9.43
N SER A 124 11.85 -6.21 -10.01
CA SER A 124 11.39 -6.54 -11.36
C SER A 124 10.37 -7.68 -11.35
N PHE A 125 9.29 -7.50 -12.10
CA PHE A 125 8.20 -8.46 -12.27
C PHE A 125 8.07 -8.81 -13.75
N ASP A 126 8.37 -10.06 -14.09
CA ASP A 126 8.22 -10.58 -15.46
C ASP A 126 6.80 -11.10 -15.75
N LYS A 127 5.96 -11.22 -14.71
CA LYS A 127 4.52 -11.51 -14.78
C LYS A 127 3.73 -10.50 -13.96
N SER A 128 2.42 -10.73 -13.84
CA SER A 128 1.51 -9.82 -13.17
C SER A 128 1.77 -9.78 -11.65
N LEU A 129 1.43 -8.64 -11.04
CA LEU A 129 1.46 -8.43 -9.60
C LEU A 129 0.03 -8.15 -9.14
N ASP A 130 -0.41 -8.77 -8.06
CA ASP A 130 -1.72 -8.53 -7.47
C ASP A 130 -1.60 -8.10 -6.01
N ILE A 131 -2.13 -6.93 -5.69
CA ILE A 131 -2.22 -6.41 -4.32
C ILE A 131 -3.66 -6.06 -3.93
N SER A 132 -4.63 -6.62 -4.65
CA SER A 132 -6.08 -6.41 -4.48
C SER A 132 -6.59 -6.84 -3.11
N ASP A 133 -7.79 -6.39 -2.74
CA ASP A 133 -8.51 -6.83 -1.53
C ASP A 133 -7.74 -6.58 -0.22
N ASN A 134 -7.10 -5.42 -0.11
CA ASN A 134 -6.33 -5.03 1.06
C ASN A 134 -6.63 -3.59 1.47
N THR A 135 -6.60 -3.34 2.77
CA THR A 135 -6.66 -1.98 3.31
C THR A 135 -5.36 -1.72 4.06
N PHE A 136 -4.48 -0.87 3.52
CA PHE A 136 -3.16 -0.62 4.10
C PHE A 136 -3.15 0.62 4.99
N ASN A 137 -2.48 0.56 6.13
CA ASN A 137 -2.13 1.75 6.93
C ASN A 137 -0.68 2.20 6.69
N CYS A 138 -0.18 1.91 5.50
CA CYS A 138 1.04 2.40 4.90
C CYS A 138 0.81 2.51 3.39
N ILE A 139 1.64 3.28 2.68
CA ILE A 139 1.55 3.36 1.22
C ILE A 139 2.50 2.31 0.62
N PRO A 140 2.00 1.31 -0.13
CA PRO A 140 2.85 0.35 -0.83
C PRO A 140 3.81 1.06 -1.79
N ASP A 141 5.11 0.82 -1.61
CA ASP A 141 6.15 1.46 -2.42
C ASP A 141 6.45 0.62 -3.67
N LEU A 142 5.83 1.00 -4.78
CA LEU A 142 6.08 0.47 -6.13
C LEU A 142 6.98 1.39 -6.96
N THR A 143 7.65 2.37 -6.35
CA THR A 143 8.54 3.27 -7.09
C THR A 143 9.72 2.50 -7.67
N ASN A 144 10.23 2.95 -8.82
CA ASN A 144 11.38 2.34 -9.51
C ASN A 144 11.25 0.83 -9.77
N THR A 145 10.02 0.31 -9.89
CA THR A 145 9.77 -1.08 -10.26
C THR A 145 9.79 -1.27 -11.78
N LYS A 146 10.33 -2.40 -12.23
CA LYS A 146 10.15 -2.85 -13.61
C LYS A 146 8.93 -3.76 -13.65
N LEU A 147 7.85 -3.27 -14.25
CA LEU A 147 6.61 -4.02 -14.44
C LEU A 147 6.43 -4.32 -15.93
N THR A 148 6.39 -5.59 -16.29
CA THR A 148 6.20 -6.03 -17.69
C THR A 148 4.74 -6.31 -18.03
N ASN A 149 3.95 -6.70 -17.02
CA ASN A 149 2.55 -7.10 -17.13
C ASN A 149 1.65 -6.24 -16.23
N GLN A 150 0.36 -6.58 -16.19
CA GLN A 150 -0.66 -5.89 -15.41
C GLN A 150 -0.38 -5.94 -13.90
N VAL A 151 -0.78 -4.87 -13.21
CA VAL A 151 -0.81 -4.80 -11.75
C VAL A 151 -2.24 -4.66 -11.29
N SER A 152 -2.76 -5.64 -10.55
CA SER A 152 -4.11 -5.58 -9.98
C SER A 152 -4.09 -4.80 -8.68
N LEU A 153 -4.92 -3.75 -8.64
CA LEU A 153 -5.14 -2.90 -7.46
C LEU A 153 -6.58 -3.01 -6.96
N ASP A 154 -7.40 -3.92 -7.49
CA ASP A 154 -8.85 -3.92 -7.26
C ASP A 154 -9.20 -3.97 -5.77
N ARG A 155 -10.09 -3.09 -5.30
CA ARG A 155 -10.47 -3.02 -3.87
C ARG A 155 -9.26 -2.87 -2.92
N MET A 156 -8.15 -2.32 -3.42
CA MET A 156 -7.04 -1.87 -2.59
C MET A 156 -7.33 -0.45 -2.11
N GLU A 157 -7.28 -0.26 -0.80
CA GLU A 157 -7.60 1.00 -0.13
C GLU A 157 -6.45 1.41 0.80
N ILE A 158 -6.26 2.72 0.94
CA ILE A 158 -5.45 3.29 2.01
C ILE A 158 -6.40 3.61 3.16
N SER A 159 -6.08 3.13 4.36
CA SER A 159 -6.85 3.33 5.57
C SER A 159 -7.07 4.82 5.87
N ASP A 160 -8.27 5.20 6.28
CA ASP A 160 -8.61 6.57 6.72
C ASP A 160 -7.75 7.07 7.89
N ASN A 161 -7.13 6.15 8.65
CA ASN A 161 -6.21 6.48 9.74
C ASN A 161 -4.80 6.84 9.26
N TYR A 162 -4.53 6.76 7.95
CA TYR A 162 -3.26 7.13 7.37
C TYR A 162 -3.24 8.63 7.00
N PRO A 163 -2.17 9.38 7.32
CA PRO A 163 -0.94 8.93 8.00
C PRO A 163 -1.13 8.82 9.53
N PRO A 164 -0.57 7.78 10.18
CA PRO A 164 -0.83 7.48 11.60
C PRO A 164 -0.33 8.56 12.59
N LYS A 165 0.61 9.41 12.16
CA LYS A 165 1.15 10.52 12.97
C LYS A 165 0.65 11.89 12.51
N GLY A 166 -0.31 11.94 11.58
CA GLY A 166 -0.81 13.19 10.98
C GLY A 166 0.09 13.75 9.86
N ASP A 167 1.37 13.39 9.85
CA ASP A 167 2.33 13.83 8.83
C ASP A 167 2.67 12.70 7.85
N PHE A 168 2.68 13.04 6.55
CA PHE A 168 3.17 12.16 5.49
C PHE A 168 4.70 12.08 5.51
N ASP A 169 5.25 10.92 5.16
CA ASP A 169 6.66 10.77 4.84
C ASP A 169 6.99 11.60 3.58
N LYS A 170 8.21 12.12 3.51
CA LYS A 170 8.72 12.91 2.39
C LYS A 170 8.59 12.16 1.07
N SER A 171 8.63 10.83 1.10
CA SER A 171 8.55 9.97 -0.09
C SER A 171 7.12 9.51 -0.44
N ASP A 172 6.13 9.76 0.40
CA ASP A 172 4.76 9.28 0.17
C ASP A 172 4.11 9.88 -1.07
N GLY A 173 4.40 11.15 -1.37
CA GLY A 173 3.92 11.78 -2.60
C GLY A 173 4.37 11.04 -3.86
N GLU A 174 5.61 10.51 -3.89
CA GLU A 174 6.14 9.74 -5.02
C GLU A 174 5.51 8.34 -5.11
N ARG A 175 5.31 7.70 -3.95
CA ARG A 175 4.63 6.40 -3.86
C ARG A 175 3.19 6.48 -4.33
N LEU A 176 2.45 7.50 -3.89
CA LEU A 176 1.05 7.73 -4.27
C LEU A 176 0.94 8.11 -5.74
N CYS A 177 1.84 8.96 -6.25
CA CYS A 177 1.90 9.27 -7.67
C CYS A 177 2.03 7.99 -8.50
N ARG A 178 2.94 7.09 -8.10
CA ARG A 178 3.13 5.81 -8.77
C ARG A 178 1.92 4.90 -8.71
N LEU A 179 1.25 4.79 -7.56
CA LEU A 179 0.03 4.01 -7.42
C LEU A 179 -1.12 4.57 -8.27
N LYS A 180 -1.26 5.90 -8.31
CA LYS A 180 -2.25 6.58 -9.14
C LYS A 180 -2.03 6.30 -10.62
N GLU A 181 -0.80 6.40 -11.11
CA GLU A 181 -0.46 6.05 -12.51
C GLU A 181 -0.89 4.61 -12.86
N LEU A 182 -0.68 3.66 -11.93
CA LEU A 182 -1.08 2.26 -12.12
C LEU A 182 -2.61 2.11 -12.14
N ALA A 183 -3.33 2.80 -11.24
CA ALA A 183 -4.79 2.81 -11.24
C ALA A 183 -5.39 3.41 -12.52
N GLU A 184 -4.79 4.49 -13.04
CA GLU A 184 -5.17 5.11 -14.32
C GLU A 184 -4.90 4.16 -15.50
N ALA A 185 -3.75 3.48 -15.50
CA ALA A 185 -3.42 2.48 -16.53
C ALA A 185 -4.43 1.31 -16.54
N ASN A 186 -4.96 0.94 -15.38
CA ASN A 186 -6.01 -0.05 -15.22
C ASN A 186 -7.42 0.46 -15.61
N LYS A 187 -7.57 1.76 -15.92
CA LYS A 187 -8.86 2.45 -16.14
C LYS A 187 -9.78 2.45 -14.91
N SER A 188 -9.20 2.31 -13.72
CA SER A 188 -9.91 2.37 -12.44
C SER A 188 -10.01 3.83 -11.98
N TYR A 189 -10.85 4.62 -12.67
CA TYR A 189 -10.91 6.09 -12.47
C TYR A 189 -11.24 6.51 -11.04
N GLN A 190 -12.15 5.81 -10.36
CA GLN A 190 -12.49 6.13 -8.97
C GLN A 190 -11.29 5.93 -8.05
N GLN A 191 -10.59 4.80 -8.18
CA GLN A 191 -9.41 4.51 -7.38
C GLN A 191 -8.26 5.47 -7.67
N ALA A 192 -8.04 5.85 -8.93
CA ALA A 192 -7.07 6.88 -9.30
C ALA A 192 -7.39 8.23 -8.63
N LEU A 193 -8.67 8.60 -8.59
CA LEU A 193 -9.13 9.83 -7.94
C LEU A 193 -8.96 9.79 -6.42
N ASP A 194 -9.24 8.65 -5.79
CA ASP A 194 -9.04 8.45 -4.36
C ASP A 194 -7.54 8.57 -4.00
N LEU A 195 -6.65 7.95 -4.78
CA LEU A 195 -5.21 8.07 -4.63
C LEU A 195 -4.71 9.50 -4.89
N HIS A 196 -5.30 10.20 -5.86
CA HIS A 196 -4.96 11.58 -6.16
C HIS A 196 -5.27 12.53 -4.99
N VAL A 197 -6.39 12.33 -4.30
CA VAL A 197 -6.74 13.11 -3.11
C VAL A 197 -5.66 12.97 -2.03
N ILE A 198 -5.21 11.75 -1.76
CA ILE A 198 -4.18 11.48 -0.75
C ILE A 198 -2.82 12.02 -1.22
N GLU A 199 -2.48 11.88 -2.51
CA GLU A 199 -1.26 12.43 -3.10
C GLU A 199 -1.17 13.96 -2.91
N MET A 200 -2.27 14.67 -3.17
CA MET A 200 -2.34 16.11 -2.99
C MET A 200 -2.19 16.52 -1.52
N GLN A 201 -2.77 15.76 -0.59
CA GLN A 201 -2.56 15.98 0.84
C GLN A 201 -1.10 15.79 1.23
N ALA A 202 -0.45 14.72 0.74
CA ALA A 202 0.96 14.44 1.01
C ALA A 202 1.89 15.51 0.44
N ASN A 203 1.58 16.04 -0.74
CA ASN A 203 2.38 17.06 -1.40
C ASN A 203 2.12 18.49 -0.87
N ARG A 204 1.12 18.72 -0.02
CA ARG A 204 0.81 20.05 0.53
C ARG A 204 1.99 20.68 1.26
N GLU A 205 2.73 19.90 2.03
CA GLU A 205 3.90 20.40 2.76
C GLU A 205 5.05 20.84 1.84
N ARG A 206 5.03 20.44 0.57
CA ARG A 206 6.03 20.84 -0.44
C ARG A 206 5.72 22.21 -1.06
N LEU A 207 4.56 22.83 -0.76
CA LEU A 207 4.19 24.14 -1.28
C LEU A 207 5.10 25.25 -0.71
N PRO A 208 5.44 26.28 -1.53
CA PRO A 208 6.49 27.23 -1.19
C PRO A 208 6.11 28.25 -0.10
N SER A 209 4.82 28.41 0.21
CA SER A 209 4.36 29.37 1.22
C SER A 209 3.16 28.86 2.03
N GLU A 210 3.07 29.32 3.27
CA GLU A 210 1.94 29.04 4.16
C GLU A 210 0.60 29.54 3.62
N PHE A 211 0.60 30.59 2.78
CA PHE A 211 -0.61 31.03 2.09
C PHE A 211 -1.11 29.98 1.09
N TYR A 212 -0.22 29.39 0.29
CA TYR A 212 -0.59 28.33 -0.66
C TYR A 212 -1.06 27.07 0.07
N LYS A 213 -0.44 26.70 1.20
CA LYS A 213 -0.92 25.57 2.02
C LYS A 213 -2.34 25.77 2.53
N LYS A 214 -2.68 26.99 2.98
CA LYS A 214 -4.05 27.33 3.42
C LYS A 214 -5.04 27.30 2.26
N LEU A 215 -4.65 27.79 1.09
CA LEU A 215 -5.48 27.74 -0.12
C LEU A 215 -5.76 26.30 -0.55
N ASP A 216 -4.72 25.47 -0.57
CA ASP A 216 -4.80 24.04 -0.88
C ASP A 216 -5.71 23.30 0.11
N TYR A 217 -5.56 23.58 1.41
CA TYR A 217 -6.45 23.04 2.44
C TYR A 217 -7.91 23.47 2.25
N ALA A 218 -8.15 24.72 1.84
CA ALA A 218 -9.50 25.19 1.52
C ALA A 218 -10.08 24.44 0.31
N PHE A 219 -9.28 24.18 -0.74
CA PHE A 219 -9.70 23.39 -1.89
C PHE A 219 -10.07 21.95 -1.50
N TYR A 220 -9.26 21.32 -0.63
CA TYR A 220 -9.61 20.03 -0.04
C TYR A 220 -10.96 20.06 0.69
N LYS A 221 -11.20 21.05 1.56
CA LYS A 221 -12.45 21.13 2.32
C LYS A 221 -13.69 21.39 1.48
N ILE A 222 -13.55 22.20 0.43
CA ILE A 222 -14.70 22.64 -0.38
C ILE A 222 -15.02 21.62 -1.47
N ALA A 223 -14.03 20.90 -2.02
CA ALA A 223 -14.22 20.07 -3.21
C ALA A 223 -13.57 18.68 -3.13
N SER A 224 -12.84 18.34 -2.07
CA SER A 224 -12.01 17.12 -1.99
C SER A 224 -11.12 16.96 -3.23
N TYR A 225 -10.41 18.02 -3.61
CA TYR A 225 -9.61 18.06 -4.85
C TYR A 225 -10.39 17.73 -6.14
N GLY A 226 -11.69 18.04 -6.18
CA GLY A 226 -12.55 17.78 -7.33
C GLY A 226 -13.23 16.40 -7.31
N GLN A 227 -12.93 15.54 -6.33
CA GLN A 227 -13.61 14.27 -6.14
C GLN A 227 -15.09 14.44 -5.78
N SER A 228 -15.44 15.53 -5.05
CA SER A 228 -16.82 15.80 -4.64
C SER A 228 -17.39 17.01 -5.37
N ILE A 229 -18.44 16.77 -6.15
CA ILE A 229 -19.25 17.85 -6.77
C ILE A 229 -20.33 18.34 -5.79
N THR A 230 -20.68 17.54 -4.78
CA THR A 230 -21.75 17.88 -3.83
C THR A 230 -21.33 18.88 -2.76
N LEU A 231 -20.07 18.85 -2.31
CA LEU A 231 -19.56 19.78 -1.31
C LEU A 231 -19.59 21.23 -1.81
N PRO A 232 -19.09 21.57 -3.02
CA PRO A 232 -19.16 22.94 -3.53
C PRO A 232 -20.61 23.44 -3.65
N LEU A 233 -21.54 22.58 -4.08
CA LEU A 233 -22.96 22.93 -4.17
C LEU A 233 -23.58 23.23 -2.80
N LYS A 234 -23.21 22.48 -1.76
CA LYS A 234 -23.65 22.75 -0.38
C LYS A 234 -23.11 24.08 0.13
N TYR A 235 -21.83 24.37 -0.09
CA TYR A 235 -21.22 25.64 0.29
C TYR A 235 -21.85 26.82 -0.46
N LEU A 236 -22.15 26.66 -1.75
CA LEU A 236 -22.85 27.66 -2.54
C LEU A 236 -24.25 27.93 -1.97
N GLY A 237 -25.02 26.88 -1.67
CA GLY A 237 -26.34 26.99 -1.03
C GLY A 237 -26.27 27.72 0.31
N TYR A 238 -25.33 27.35 1.18
CA TYR A 238 -25.12 28.03 2.46
C TYR A 238 -24.79 29.52 2.28
N LEU A 239 -23.85 29.85 1.39
CA LEU A 239 -23.42 31.21 1.15
C LEU A 239 -24.57 32.07 0.61
N THR A 240 -25.37 31.54 -0.31
CA THR A 240 -26.54 32.26 -0.85
C THR A 240 -27.57 32.56 0.23
N LEU A 241 -27.90 31.60 1.11
CA LEU A 241 -28.81 31.82 2.22
C LEU A 241 -28.28 32.84 3.24
N LEU A 242 -26.98 32.76 3.56
CA LEU A 242 -26.31 33.68 4.46
C LEU A 242 -26.38 35.13 3.95
N PHE A 243 -26.00 35.36 2.69
CA PHE A 243 -26.05 36.71 2.10
C PHE A 243 -27.49 37.20 1.92
N THR A 244 -28.43 36.32 1.58
CA THR A 244 -29.85 36.68 1.51
C THR A 244 -30.36 37.15 2.88
N TYR A 245 -29.98 36.47 3.97
CA TYR A 245 -30.33 36.87 5.33
C TYR A 245 -29.70 38.22 5.73
N ILE A 246 -28.42 38.43 5.45
CA ILE A 246 -27.74 39.70 5.73
C ILE A 246 -28.42 40.84 4.96
N TYR A 247 -28.69 40.64 3.67
CA TYR A 247 -29.38 41.63 2.84
C TYR A 247 -30.78 41.95 3.38
N ALA A 248 -31.56 40.91 3.73
CA ALA A 248 -32.89 41.08 4.32
C ALA A 248 -32.84 41.86 5.64
N SER A 249 -31.91 41.55 6.54
CA SER A 249 -31.78 42.25 7.83
C SER A 249 -31.34 43.71 7.69
N MET A 250 -30.47 44.02 6.72
CA MET A 250 -30.09 45.40 6.40
C MET A 250 -31.21 46.19 5.73
N SER A 251 -32.07 45.54 4.94
CA SER A 251 -33.19 46.19 4.24
C SER A 251 -34.32 46.66 5.17
N ILE A 252 -34.42 46.12 6.40
CA ILE A 252 -35.49 46.43 7.35
C ILE A 252 -35.26 47.78 8.07
N VAL A 253 -34.09 48.41 7.93
CA VAL A 253 -33.75 49.69 8.57
C VAL A 253 -33.96 50.87 7.61
N GLN A 254 -35.21 51.16 7.21
CA GLN A 254 -35.61 52.47 6.65
C GLN A 254 -37.13 52.65 6.49
N HIS A 255 -37.89 52.45 7.56
CA HIS A 255 -39.23 53.04 7.67
C HIS A 255 -39.39 53.68 9.05
N THR A 256 -38.79 54.86 9.23
CA THR A 256 -39.30 55.83 10.22
C THR A 256 -40.52 56.52 9.62
N PRO A 257 -41.68 56.51 10.31
CA PRO A 257 -42.91 57.16 9.85
C PRO A 257 -42.77 58.69 9.73
#